data_AF-A0A8J4WB21-F1
#
_entry.id   AF-A0A8J4WB21-F1
#
_cell.length_a   1.000
_cell.length_b   1.000
_cell.length_c   1.000
_cell.angle_alpha   90.00
_cell.angle_beta   90.00
_cell.angle_gamma   90.00
#
_symmetry.space_group_name_H-M   'P 1'
#
loop_
_entity.id
_entity.type
_entity.pdbx_description
1 polymer ?
#
loop_
_entity_poly.entity_id
_entity_poly.type
_entity_poly.pdbx_seq_one_letter_code
_entity_poly.pdbx_strand_id
1 'polypeptide(L)'
;MLEQERGDIQRRKARQGLYKRIEGATSGYDVRLNFRALTERVCGQKPAVVKKRMAAYRKMPRELALPLQEFDWEINQLSQSSSGNKGLYCVLLDLLETAGSAKHKNTLVLVMGDGALGGSGLDQKEATKDLLSKFLEKNWFVEVHSWLHACNDWFLDIQEQYPYRVVVKPLDDTIHDLIYRKEDEEEVWVEPSWHDPTGRCQQKVEQKMKLEDERKDLLKRLRKNQEALDALELETWSMQILQQQELVRVAQQASDKQLAMRMAQEEEMQLRFLQEYEKSQEEQP
;
A
#
# COMPACT_ATOMS: atom_id res chain seq x y z
N MET A 1 26.95 11.02 18.92
CA MET A 1 27.32 11.35 17.52
C MET A 1 27.77 10.12 16.74
N LEU A 2 28.82 9.40 17.16
CA LEU A 2 29.32 8.22 16.42
C LEU A 2 28.34 7.02 16.34
N GLU A 3 27.50 6.82 17.36
CA GLU A 3 26.47 5.77 17.33
C GLU A 3 25.29 6.11 16.42
N GLN A 4 24.96 7.40 16.33
CA GLN A 4 23.90 7.90 15.46
C GLN A 4 24.30 7.83 13.99
N GLU A 5 25.55 8.19 13.67
CA GLU A 5 26.12 8.01 12.33
C GLU A 5 26.23 6.53 11.94
N ARG A 6 26.60 5.64 12.88
CA ARG A 6 26.56 4.18 12.63
C ARG A 6 25.14 3.70 12.34
N GLY A 7 24.16 4.14 13.13
CA GLY A 7 22.75 3.84 12.91
C GLY A 7 22.25 4.32 11.54
N ASP A 8 22.62 5.53 11.14
CA ASP A 8 22.24 6.10 9.84
C ASP A 8 22.93 5.43 8.65
N ILE A 9 24.19 5.01 8.79
CA ILE A 9 24.91 4.23 7.79
C ILE A 9 24.31 2.82 7.65
N GLN A 10 23.94 2.17 8.77
CA GLN A 10 23.24 0.88 8.76
C GLN A 10 21.86 0.99 8.12
N ARG A 11 21.10 2.07 8.39
CA ARG A 11 19.81 2.34 7.74
C ARG A 11 19.94 2.62 6.25
N ARG A 12 20.96 3.38 5.83
CA ARG A 12 21.26 3.63 4.41
C ARG A 12 21.66 2.34 3.67
N LYS A 13 22.45 1.45 4.29
CA LYS A 13 22.73 0.11 3.75
C LYS A 13 21.49 -0.79 3.76
N ALA A 14 20.60 -0.67 4.76
CA ALA A 14 19.37 -1.45 4.88
C ALA A 14 18.25 -1.00 3.92
N ARG A 15 18.35 0.20 3.32
CA ARG A 15 17.49 0.63 2.19
C ARG A 15 17.79 -0.12 0.88
N GLN A 16 18.91 -0.83 0.80
CA GLN A 16 19.11 -1.83 -0.26
C GLN A 16 18.19 -3.01 0.07
N GLY A 17 17.32 -3.39 -0.86
CA GLY A 17 16.25 -4.37 -0.62
C GLY A 17 16.73 -5.57 0.19
N LEU A 18 15.99 -5.92 1.25
CA LEU A 18 16.36 -6.91 2.27
C LEU A 18 16.89 -8.24 1.68
N TYR A 19 16.32 -8.64 0.54
CA TYR A 19 16.72 -9.83 -0.23
C TYR A 19 18.21 -9.82 -0.65
N LYS A 20 18.83 -8.66 -0.87
CA LYS A 20 20.25 -8.56 -1.27
C LYS A 20 21.22 -9.07 -0.19
N ARG A 21 20.75 -9.25 1.03
CA ARG A 21 21.52 -9.84 2.13
C ARG A 21 21.48 -11.37 2.12
N ILE A 22 20.65 -11.96 1.28
CA ILE A 22 20.52 -13.41 1.11
C ILE A 22 21.33 -13.82 -0.11
N GLU A 23 22.26 -14.74 0.09
CA GLU A 23 23.18 -15.18 -0.96
C GLU A 23 22.42 -15.80 -2.14
N GLY A 24 22.68 -15.30 -3.35
CA GLY A 24 22.04 -15.76 -4.58
C GLY A 24 20.60 -15.29 -4.80
N ALA A 25 20.01 -14.50 -3.89
CA ALA A 25 18.75 -13.82 -4.18
C ALA A 25 19.00 -12.60 -5.11
N THR A 26 18.32 -12.59 -6.25
CA THR A 26 18.38 -11.49 -7.24
C THR A 26 17.21 -10.52 -7.09
N SER A 27 16.13 -10.97 -6.46
CA SER A 27 14.87 -10.26 -6.30
C SER A 27 14.21 -10.55 -4.95
N GLY A 28 13.33 -9.65 -4.51
CA GLY A 28 12.48 -9.88 -3.33
C GLY A 28 11.51 -11.05 -3.49
N TYR A 29 11.24 -11.48 -4.72
CA TYR A 29 10.41 -12.66 -5.02
C TYR A 29 11.13 -13.99 -4.73
N ASP A 30 12.46 -13.97 -4.68
CA ASP A 30 13.32 -15.16 -4.52
C ASP A 30 13.40 -15.61 -3.06
N VAL A 31 12.89 -14.81 -2.13
CA VAL A 31 12.98 -15.05 -0.69
C VAL A 31 11.61 -15.20 -0.05
N ARG A 32 11.57 -15.94 1.07
CA ARG A 32 10.38 -16.18 1.88
C ARG A 32 10.72 -16.03 3.35
N LEU A 33 9.71 -15.64 4.14
CA LEU A 33 9.85 -15.55 5.59
C LEU A 33 9.65 -16.94 6.19
N ASN A 34 10.59 -17.39 7.01
CA ASN A 34 10.47 -18.61 7.79
C ASN A 34 9.51 -18.37 8.97
N PHE A 35 8.25 -18.75 8.80
CA PHE A 35 7.22 -18.55 9.82
C PHE A 35 7.44 -19.35 11.10
N ARG A 36 8.13 -20.50 11.02
CA ARG A 36 8.54 -21.28 12.19
C ARG A 36 9.54 -20.48 13.02
N ALA A 37 10.65 -20.08 12.39
CA ALA A 37 11.70 -19.31 13.06
C ALA A 37 11.17 -17.98 13.60
N LEU A 38 10.27 -17.32 12.86
CA LEU A 38 9.60 -16.12 13.33
C LEU A 38 8.76 -16.40 14.58
N THR A 39 7.92 -17.45 14.55
CA THR A 39 7.05 -17.80 15.68
C THR A 39 7.87 -18.15 16.91
N GLU A 40 8.92 -18.96 16.77
CA GLU A 40 9.82 -19.34 17.86
C GLU A 40 10.51 -18.13 18.47
N ARG A 41 10.96 -17.18 17.63
CA ARG A 41 11.58 -15.92 18.08
C ARG A 41 10.64 -15.08 18.94
N VAL A 42 9.39 -14.91 18.52
CA VAL A 42 8.45 -13.95 19.13
C VAL A 42 7.59 -14.55 20.24
N CYS A 43 7.33 -15.85 20.20
CA CYS A 43 6.60 -16.57 21.26
C CYS A 43 7.54 -17.10 22.36
N GLY A 44 8.85 -17.12 22.09
CA GLY A 44 9.86 -17.64 22.98
C GLY A 44 9.70 -19.13 23.29
N GLN A 45 10.46 -19.61 24.26
CA GLN A 45 10.54 -21.04 24.59
C GLN A 45 9.33 -21.57 25.40
N LYS A 46 8.36 -20.72 25.73
CA LYS A 46 7.18 -21.09 26.54
C LYS A 46 5.89 -20.78 25.77
N PRO A 47 5.58 -21.51 24.69
CA PRO A 47 4.40 -21.23 23.88
C PRO A 47 3.08 -21.28 24.67
N ALA A 48 3.03 -22.02 25.79
CA ALA A 48 1.87 -22.12 26.68
C ALA A 48 1.48 -20.81 27.40
N VAL A 49 2.38 -19.81 27.48
CA VAL A 49 2.03 -18.50 28.07
C VAL A 49 1.44 -17.53 27.05
N VAL A 50 1.49 -17.87 25.76
CA VAL A 50 0.97 -17.02 24.69
C VAL A 50 -0.55 -17.14 24.65
N LYS A 51 -1.23 -16.06 25.05
CA LYS A 51 -2.70 -15.99 25.09
C LYS A 51 -3.34 -15.89 23.71
N LYS A 52 -2.68 -15.19 22.78
CA LYS A 52 -3.20 -14.90 21.45
C LYS A 52 -2.04 -14.64 20.48
N ARG A 53 -2.12 -15.23 19.28
CA ARG A 53 -1.23 -14.98 18.14
C ARG A 53 -2.07 -14.54 16.96
N MET A 54 -1.67 -13.48 16.29
CA MET A 54 -2.51 -12.91 15.24
C MET A 54 -1.68 -12.21 14.17
N ALA A 55 -2.00 -12.52 12.92
CA ALA A 55 -1.43 -11.92 11.73
C ALA A 55 -2.50 -11.12 11.01
N ALA A 56 -2.30 -9.80 10.92
CA ALA A 56 -3.18 -8.90 10.19
C ALA A 56 -2.57 -8.54 8.84
N TYR A 57 -3.34 -8.63 7.76
CA TYR A 57 -2.86 -8.33 6.41
C TYR A 57 -3.89 -7.53 5.60
N ARG A 58 -3.43 -6.71 4.64
CA ARG A 58 -4.30 -5.82 3.84
C ARG A 58 -4.23 -6.09 2.33
N LYS A 59 -3.06 -5.90 1.74
CA LYS A 59 -2.84 -6.02 0.28
C LYS A 59 -2.34 -7.41 -0.15
N MET A 60 -1.87 -8.21 0.80
CA MET A 60 -1.29 -9.52 0.51
C MET A 60 -2.39 -10.54 0.22
N PRO A 61 -2.20 -11.44 -0.77
CA PRO A 61 -3.04 -12.63 -0.94
C PRO A 61 -3.09 -13.44 0.36
N ARG A 62 -4.27 -13.96 0.70
CA ARG A 62 -4.49 -14.75 1.93
C ARG A 62 -3.58 -15.97 1.97
N GLU A 63 -3.29 -16.55 0.81
CA GLU A 63 -2.49 -17.74 0.61
C GLU A 63 -1.07 -17.60 1.16
N LEU A 64 -0.51 -16.37 1.16
CA LEU A 64 0.82 -16.10 1.71
C LEU A 64 0.83 -16.08 3.24
N ALA A 65 -0.32 -15.87 3.88
CA ALA A 65 -0.45 -15.92 5.33
C ALA A 65 -0.87 -17.30 5.83
N LEU A 66 -1.50 -18.15 4.99
CA LEU A 66 -2.03 -19.46 5.39
C LEU A 66 -1.04 -20.34 6.16
N PRO A 67 0.26 -20.42 5.81
CA PRO A 67 1.20 -21.23 6.58
C PRO A 67 1.35 -20.82 8.05
N LEU A 68 0.99 -19.58 8.43
CA LEU A 68 0.97 -19.16 9.83
C LEU A 68 -0.09 -19.90 10.67
N GLN A 69 -1.14 -20.45 10.04
CA GLN A 69 -2.16 -21.24 10.76
C GLN A 69 -1.58 -22.51 11.37
N GLU A 70 -0.52 -23.08 10.77
CA GLU A 70 0.19 -24.25 11.31
C GLU A 70 0.83 -23.96 12.68
N PHE A 71 1.02 -22.69 13.01
CA PHE A 71 1.61 -22.22 14.26
C PHE A 71 0.58 -21.52 15.18
N ASP A 72 -0.71 -21.84 15.01
CA ASP A 72 -1.85 -21.28 15.76
C ASP A 72 -2.04 -19.76 15.65
N TRP A 73 -1.61 -19.15 14.54
CA TRP A 73 -1.89 -17.74 14.31
C TRP A 73 -3.29 -17.53 13.72
N GLU A 74 -4.06 -16.63 14.34
CA GLU A 74 -5.29 -16.12 13.76
C GLU A 74 -4.98 -15.19 12.59
N ILE A 75 -5.53 -15.49 11.41
CA ILE A 75 -5.31 -14.71 10.20
C ILE A 75 -6.47 -13.76 9.99
N ASN A 76 -6.21 -12.45 10.11
CA ASN A 76 -7.20 -11.39 10.01
C ASN A 76 -6.96 -10.52 8.78
N GLN A 77 -7.91 -10.55 7.84
CA GLN A 77 -7.88 -9.65 6.69
C GLN A 77 -8.44 -8.27 7.09
N LEU A 78 -7.62 -7.24 6.94
CA LEU A 78 -8.04 -5.85 7.17
C LEU A 78 -8.82 -5.32 5.97
N SER A 79 -9.95 -4.67 6.22
CA SER A 79 -10.81 -4.10 5.16
C SER A 79 -10.06 -3.11 4.27
N GLN A 80 -10.24 -3.25 2.95
CA GLN A 80 -9.59 -2.42 1.94
C GLN A 80 -10.02 -0.94 2.01
N SER A 81 -11.24 -0.65 2.46
CA SER A 81 -11.80 0.73 2.52
C SER A 81 -11.35 1.54 3.73
N SER A 82 -10.78 0.87 4.75
CA SER A 82 -10.26 1.57 5.92
C SER A 82 -8.87 2.16 5.60
N SER A 83 -8.68 3.46 5.80
CA SER A 83 -7.35 4.09 5.71
C SER A 83 -6.35 3.27 6.54
N GLY A 84 -5.22 2.90 5.92
CA GLY A 84 -4.52 1.62 6.12
C GLY A 84 -4.11 1.13 7.50
N ASN A 85 -4.22 1.93 8.56
CA ASN A 85 -3.82 1.54 9.91
C ASN A 85 -5.00 1.48 10.89
N LYS A 86 -6.22 1.86 10.46
CA LYS A 86 -7.43 1.75 11.30
C LYS A 86 -7.72 0.29 11.69
N GLY A 87 -7.45 -0.65 10.80
CA GLY A 87 -7.67 -2.08 11.06
C GLY A 87 -6.84 -2.63 12.22
N LEU A 88 -5.51 -2.44 12.19
CA LEU A 88 -4.64 -2.91 13.27
C LEU A 88 -4.86 -2.11 14.57
N TYR A 89 -5.13 -0.80 14.45
CA TYR A 89 -5.51 0.05 15.59
C TYR A 89 -6.78 -0.46 16.30
N CYS A 90 -7.85 -0.79 15.56
CA CYS A 90 -9.07 -1.34 16.14
C CYS A 90 -8.83 -2.69 16.83
N VAL A 91 -7.98 -3.53 16.24
CA VAL A 91 -7.67 -4.83 16.81
C VAL A 91 -6.85 -4.72 18.10
N LEU A 92 -5.90 -3.78 18.15
CA LEU A 92 -5.13 -3.49 19.36
C LEU A 92 -6.01 -2.83 20.44
N LEU A 93 -6.96 -1.98 20.06
CA LEU A 93 -7.97 -1.46 20.99
C LEU A 93 -8.85 -2.57 21.56
N ASP A 94 -9.39 -3.45 20.72
CA ASP A 94 -10.19 -4.60 21.17
C ASP A 94 -9.38 -5.50 22.11
N LEU A 95 -8.10 -5.74 21.82
CA LEU A 95 -7.19 -6.44 22.72
C LEU A 95 -7.06 -5.72 24.08
N LEU A 96 -6.91 -4.39 24.07
CA LEU A 96 -6.77 -3.60 25.28
C LEU A 96 -8.07 -3.59 26.13
N GLU A 97 -9.23 -3.65 25.49
CA GLU A 97 -10.55 -3.71 26.13
C GLU A 97 -10.81 -5.11 26.72
N THR A 98 -10.55 -6.16 25.93
CA THR A 98 -10.81 -7.55 26.32
C THR A 98 -9.81 -8.10 27.34
N ALA A 99 -8.54 -7.68 27.28
CA ALA A 99 -7.50 -8.22 28.16
C ALA A 99 -7.43 -7.55 29.55
N GLY A 100 -8.16 -6.45 29.77
CA GLY A 100 -8.27 -5.78 31.06
C GLY A 100 -6.98 -5.16 31.61
N SER A 101 -7.04 -4.62 32.84
CA SER A 101 -5.84 -4.23 33.61
C SER A 101 -5.25 -5.48 34.26
N ALA A 102 -4.00 -5.78 33.95
CA ALA A 102 -3.42 -7.07 34.30
C ALA A 102 -2.80 -7.03 35.71
N LYS A 103 -3.24 -7.93 36.59
CA LYS A 103 -2.52 -8.27 37.85
C LYS A 103 -1.14 -8.90 37.57
N HIS A 104 -0.91 -9.36 36.34
CA HIS A 104 0.32 -9.97 35.85
C HIS A 104 0.96 -9.09 34.76
N LYS A 105 2.29 -9.15 34.64
CA LYS A 105 3.09 -8.40 33.66
C LYS A 105 2.83 -8.94 32.23
N ASN A 106 1.74 -8.51 31.59
CA ASN A 106 1.42 -8.88 30.21
C ASN A 106 2.40 -8.22 29.24
N THR A 107 2.70 -8.88 28.12
CA THR A 107 3.56 -8.34 27.07
C THR A 107 2.81 -8.28 25.75
N LEU A 108 2.76 -7.11 25.14
CA LEU A 108 2.34 -6.90 23.76
C LEU A 108 3.58 -7.05 22.86
N VAL A 109 3.57 -8.04 21.97
CA VAL A 109 4.64 -8.25 20.99
C VAL A 109 4.14 -7.79 19.62
N LEU A 110 4.87 -6.87 18.99
CA LEU A 110 4.56 -6.30 17.69
C LEU A 110 5.64 -6.71 16.69
N VAL A 111 5.24 -7.31 15.57
CA VAL A 111 6.14 -7.69 14.48
C VAL A 111 5.78 -6.87 13.24
N MET A 112 6.73 -6.09 12.71
CA MET A 112 6.46 -5.12 11.66
C MET A 112 7.44 -5.19 10.49
N GLY A 113 6.90 -5.22 9.28
CA GLY A 113 7.65 -5.26 8.03
C GLY A 113 7.95 -3.88 7.42
N ASP A 114 6.94 -3.04 7.20
CA ASP A 114 7.04 -1.84 6.34
C ASP A 114 6.51 -0.53 6.99
N GLY A 115 6.71 -0.35 8.30
CA GLY A 115 6.24 0.85 8.99
C GLY A 115 4.71 0.91 9.19
N ALA A 116 4.04 -0.25 9.12
CA ALA A 116 2.59 -0.44 9.17
C ALA A 116 1.85 0.16 10.39
N LEU A 117 2.55 0.54 11.47
CA LEU A 117 1.94 1.23 12.61
C LEU A 117 2.13 2.76 12.56
N GLY A 118 3.02 3.29 11.71
CA GLY A 118 3.26 4.73 11.63
C GLY A 118 2.54 5.43 10.48
N GLY A 119 2.31 4.74 9.36
CA GLY A 119 1.91 5.40 8.11
C GLY A 119 2.83 6.58 7.74
N SER A 120 2.48 7.30 6.67
CA SER A 120 3.23 8.51 6.27
C SER A 120 2.63 9.81 6.81
N GLY A 121 1.56 9.73 7.63
CA GLY A 121 0.83 10.89 8.14
C GLY A 121 1.07 11.14 9.64
N LEU A 122 1.20 12.41 10.03
CA LEU A 122 1.41 12.84 11.43
C LEU A 122 0.34 12.26 12.37
N ASP A 123 -0.91 12.25 11.93
CA ASP A 123 -2.07 11.78 12.72
C ASP A 123 -2.02 10.29 13.06
N GLN A 124 -1.43 9.45 12.18
CA GLN A 124 -1.30 8.01 12.43
C GLN A 124 -0.17 7.71 13.41
N LYS A 125 0.91 8.47 13.36
CA LYS A 125 2.00 8.37 14.34
C LYS A 125 1.48 8.67 15.74
N GLU A 126 0.76 9.78 15.92
CA GLU A 126 0.21 10.16 17.22
C GLU A 126 -0.85 9.16 17.71
N ALA A 127 -1.75 8.68 16.84
CA ALA A 127 -2.76 7.69 17.24
C ALA A 127 -2.15 6.36 17.74
N THR A 128 -1.08 5.88 17.09
CA THR A 128 -0.37 4.66 17.53
C THR A 128 0.39 4.90 18.82
N LYS A 129 1.05 6.06 18.95
CA LYS A 129 1.77 6.44 20.17
C LYS A 129 0.82 6.53 21.37
N ASP A 130 -0.36 7.13 21.18
CA ASP A 130 -1.42 7.17 22.18
C ASP A 130 -1.89 5.77 22.57
N LEU A 131 -2.05 4.87 21.59
CA LEU A 131 -2.47 3.51 21.87
C LEU A 131 -1.44 2.74 22.70
N LEU A 132 -0.16 2.82 22.34
CA LEU A 132 0.91 2.19 23.12
C LEU A 132 1.03 2.78 24.52
N SER A 133 0.82 4.09 24.66
CA SER A 133 0.76 4.75 25.96
C SER A 133 -0.34 4.15 26.84
N LYS A 134 -1.52 3.86 26.29
CA LYS A 134 -2.60 3.19 27.04
C LYS A 134 -2.24 1.77 27.48
N PHE A 135 -1.51 1.00 26.68
CA PHE A 135 -0.98 -0.31 27.12
C PHE A 135 0.01 -0.12 28.28
N LEU A 136 0.87 0.89 28.20
CA LEU A 136 1.82 1.21 29.25
C LEU A 136 1.11 1.68 30.54
N GLU A 137 0.06 2.49 30.45
CA GLU A 137 -0.76 2.88 31.62
C GLU A 137 -1.40 1.66 32.31
N LYS A 138 -1.78 0.63 31.54
CA LYS A 138 -2.33 -0.63 32.07
C LYS A 138 -1.28 -1.63 32.56
N ASN A 139 -0.04 -1.22 32.79
CA ASN A 139 1.07 -2.08 33.24
C ASN A 139 1.54 -3.18 32.26
N TRP A 140 1.34 -3.00 30.95
CA TRP A 140 1.87 -3.93 29.93
C TRP A 140 3.32 -3.62 29.56
N PHE A 141 4.06 -4.63 29.14
CA PHE A 141 5.34 -4.51 28.45
C PHE A 141 5.08 -4.48 26.94
N VAL A 142 5.93 -3.79 26.19
CA VAL A 142 5.83 -3.69 24.73
C VAL A 142 7.15 -4.13 24.13
N GLU A 143 7.09 -5.13 23.25
CA GLU A 143 8.23 -5.64 22.51
C GLU A 143 7.99 -5.42 21.02
N VAL A 144 8.91 -4.73 20.35
CA VAL A 144 8.78 -4.34 18.96
C VAL A 144 9.88 -5.02 18.14
N HIS A 145 9.48 -5.93 17.26
CA HIS A 145 10.33 -6.54 16.26
C HIS A 145 10.14 -5.85 14.92
N SER A 146 11.20 -5.28 14.37
CA SER A 146 11.13 -4.60 13.07
C SER A 146 12.44 -4.68 12.31
N TRP A 147 12.36 -4.60 10.98
CA TRP A 147 13.54 -4.37 10.15
C TRP A 147 14.08 -2.96 10.37
N LEU A 148 15.39 -2.81 10.53
CA LEU A 148 16.03 -1.53 10.84
C LEU A 148 15.72 -0.42 9.84
N HIS A 149 15.56 -0.75 8.56
CA HIS A 149 15.22 0.23 7.52
C HIS A 149 13.76 0.69 7.56
N ALA A 150 12.88 -0.09 8.18
CA ALA A 150 11.44 0.16 8.25
C ALA A 150 10.96 0.54 9.67
N CYS A 151 11.84 0.43 10.65
CA CYS A 151 11.56 0.86 12.02
C CYS A 151 11.53 2.38 12.09
N ASN A 152 10.43 2.93 12.62
CA ASN A 152 10.28 4.37 12.77
C ASN A 152 10.99 4.86 14.05
N ASP A 153 11.67 6.00 13.97
CA ASP A 153 12.50 6.56 15.05
C ASP A 153 11.76 6.76 16.37
N TRP A 154 10.46 7.06 16.30
CA TRP A 154 9.68 7.29 17.52
C TRP A 154 9.54 6.04 18.40
N PHE A 155 9.72 4.83 17.85
CA PHE A 155 9.79 3.62 18.69
C PHE A 155 11.03 3.61 19.57
N LEU A 156 12.14 4.21 19.11
CA LEU A 156 13.34 4.40 19.92
C LEU A 156 13.11 5.49 20.96
N ASP A 157 12.46 6.61 20.59
CA ASP A 157 12.10 7.67 21.54
C ASP A 157 11.21 7.14 22.68
N ILE A 158 10.27 6.23 22.36
CA ILE A 158 9.37 5.64 23.37
C ILE A 158 10.11 4.61 24.24
N GLN A 159 11.10 3.90 23.68
CA GLN A 159 11.98 3.03 24.46
C GLN A 159 12.81 3.85 25.45
N GLU A 160 13.37 4.98 25.03
CA GLU A 160 14.12 5.87 25.92
C GLU A 160 13.26 6.43 27.05
N GLN A 161 11.98 6.74 26.76
CA GLN A 161 11.01 7.18 27.77
C GLN A 161 10.62 6.06 28.75
N TYR A 162 10.57 4.80 28.29
CA TYR A 162 10.12 3.65 29.07
C TYR A 162 11.12 2.48 29.01
N PRO A 163 12.38 2.64 29.49
CA PRO A 163 13.50 1.75 29.17
C PRO A 163 13.39 0.33 29.75
N TYR A 164 12.55 0.12 30.75
CA TYR A 164 12.31 -1.21 31.35
C TYR A 164 11.02 -1.86 30.86
N ARG A 165 10.22 -1.17 30.06
CA ARG A 165 8.87 -1.59 29.68
C ARG A 165 8.69 -1.69 28.17
N VAL A 166 9.50 -0.97 27.41
CA VAL A 166 9.50 -1.03 25.96
C VAL A 166 10.87 -1.51 25.50
N VAL A 167 10.89 -2.45 24.55
CA VAL A 167 12.12 -2.92 23.91
C VAL A 167 11.93 -3.05 22.41
N VAL A 168 12.87 -2.53 21.64
CA VAL A 168 12.95 -2.63 20.19
C VAL A 168 14.05 -3.64 19.85
N LYS A 169 13.66 -4.74 19.21
CA LYS A 169 14.56 -5.82 18.79
C LYS A 169 14.62 -5.86 17.26
N PRO A 170 15.77 -5.57 16.64
CA PRO A 170 15.88 -5.64 15.19
C PRO A 170 15.68 -7.08 14.71
N LEU A 171 15.01 -7.23 13.57
CA LEU A 171 14.89 -8.53 12.89
C LEU A 171 16.14 -8.86 12.08
N ASP A 172 16.92 -7.83 11.71
CA ASP A 172 18.14 -7.93 10.92
C ASP A 172 19.21 -8.86 11.55
N ASP A 173 19.28 -8.95 12.88
CA ASP A 173 20.28 -9.75 13.60
C ASP A 173 20.15 -11.26 13.35
N THR A 174 18.95 -11.72 12.97
CA THR A 174 18.67 -13.13 12.68
C THR A 174 18.10 -13.29 11.28
N ILE A 175 18.52 -12.43 10.35
CA ILE A 175 17.98 -12.41 8.98
C ILE A 175 18.17 -13.75 8.27
N HIS A 176 19.29 -14.44 8.51
CA HIS A 176 19.60 -15.73 7.89
C HIS A 176 18.75 -16.89 8.42
N ASP A 177 18.25 -16.79 9.66
CA ASP A 177 17.32 -17.79 10.22
C ASP A 177 15.87 -17.49 9.80
N LEU A 178 15.55 -16.20 9.67
CA LEU A 178 14.21 -15.70 9.40
C LEU A 178 13.84 -15.70 7.92
N ILE A 179 14.81 -15.72 7.02
CA ILE A 179 14.58 -15.63 5.58
C ILE A 179 15.30 -16.76 4.88
N TYR A 180 14.55 -17.52 4.09
CA TYR A 180 15.08 -18.60 3.24
C TYR A 180 14.81 -18.28 1.77
N ARG A 181 15.56 -18.89 0.85
CA ARG A 181 15.28 -18.75 -0.58
C ARG A 181 14.16 -19.70 -0.95
N LYS A 182 13.32 -19.25 -1.88
CA LYS A 182 12.24 -20.08 -2.43
C LYS A 182 12.75 -21.34 -3.13
N GLU A 183 13.99 -21.34 -3.61
CA GLU A 183 14.59 -22.54 -4.22
C GLU A 183 14.92 -23.62 -3.18
N ASP A 184 15.23 -23.20 -1.95
CA ASP A 184 15.48 -24.10 -0.80
C ASP A 184 14.16 -24.62 -0.19
N GLU A 185 13.02 -24.23 -0.75
CA GLU A 185 11.68 -24.64 -0.33
C GLU A 185 11.53 -26.18 -0.39
N GLU A 186 12.12 -26.87 -1.37
CA GLU A 186 12.06 -28.34 -1.45
C GLU A 186 12.88 -29.05 -0.34
N GLU A 187 13.91 -28.42 0.23
CA GLU A 187 14.67 -28.99 1.36
C GLU A 187 14.05 -28.66 2.73
N VAL A 188 13.24 -27.60 2.82
CA VAL A 188 12.61 -27.13 4.07
C VAL A 188 11.19 -27.70 4.24
N TRP A 189 10.50 -28.06 3.15
CA TRP A 189 9.16 -28.65 3.20
C TRP A 189 9.22 -30.18 3.20
N VAL A 190 9.13 -30.76 4.40
CA VAL A 190 8.68 -32.15 4.54
C VAL A 190 7.18 -32.17 4.26
N GLU A 191 6.79 -32.78 3.14
CA GLU A 191 5.40 -32.98 2.75
C GLU A 191 4.63 -33.65 3.92
N PRO A 192 3.55 -33.03 4.45
CA PRO A 192 2.73 -33.68 5.46
C PRO A 192 2.14 -34.95 4.87
N SER A 193 2.44 -36.11 5.48
CA SER A 193 1.79 -37.36 5.13
C SER A 193 0.30 -37.22 5.44
N TRP A 194 -0.49 -36.88 4.43
CA TRP A 194 -1.95 -36.97 4.51
C TRP A 194 -2.31 -38.46 4.54
N HIS A 195 -2.23 -39.06 5.71
CA HIS A 195 -3.01 -40.26 5.97
C HIS A 195 -4.46 -39.81 6.16
N ASP A 196 -5.25 -39.89 5.10
CA ASP A 196 -6.70 -40.01 5.23
C ASP A 196 -7.16 -41.28 4.48
N PRO A 197 -7.57 -42.34 5.19
CA PRO A 197 -8.13 -43.52 4.57
C PRO A 197 -9.58 -43.18 4.21
N THR A 198 -9.86 -42.95 2.93
CA THR A 198 -11.09 -43.34 2.19
C THR A 198 -11.39 -42.42 1.01
N GLY A 199 -11.14 -42.91 -0.21
CA GLY A 199 -12.10 -42.93 -1.35
C GLY A 199 -12.83 -41.66 -1.82
N ARG A 200 -12.50 -40.44 -1.38
CA ARG A 200 -13.24 -39.20 -1.72
C ARG A 200 -12.42 -38.16 -2.52
N CYS A 201 -11.33 -38.60 -3.17
CA CYS A 201 -10.34 -37.71 -3.77
C CYS A 201 -10.65 -37.30 -5.23
N GLN A 202 -11.27 -38.15 -6.06
CA GLN A 202 -11.50 -37.84 -7.47
C GLN A 202 -12.57 -36.75 -7.72
N GLN A 203 -13.70 -36.79 -7.01
CA GLN A 203 -14.77 -35.78 -7.18
C GLN A 203 -14.34 -34.36 -6.75
N LYS A 204 -13.50 -34.24 -5.72
CA LYS A 204 -12.98 -32.94 -5.28
C LYS A 204 -12.01 -32.32 -6.29
N VAL A 205 -11.22 -33.14 -6.97
CA VAL A 205 -10.28 -32.67 -8.00
C VAL A 205 -11.04 -32.22 -9.26
N GLU A 206 -12.06 -32.96 -9.70
CA GLU A 206 -12.90 -32.56 -10.83
C GLU A 206 -13.69 -31.27 -10.57
N GLN A 207 -14.24 -31.11 -9.36
CA GLN A 207 -14.92 -29.87 -8.97
C GLN A 207 -13.95 -28.68 -8.92
N LYS A 208 -12.74 -28.89 -8.40
CA LYS A 208 -11.71 -27.84 -8.36
C LYS A 208 -11.29 -27.41 -9.76
N MET A 209 -11.13 -28.35 -10.68
CA MET A 209 -10.76 -28.07 -12.08
C MET A 209 -11.87 -27.28 -12.80
N LYS A 210 -13.14 -27.67 -12.62
CA LYS A 210 -14.29 -26.91 -13.17
C LYS A 210 -14.36 -25.48 -12.65
N LEU A 211 -14.18 -25.28 -11.35
CA LEU A 211 -14.18 -23.94 -10.74
C LEU A 211 -13.01 -23.08 -11.24
N GLU A 212 -11.87 -23.71 -11.53
CA GLU A 212 -10.70 -23.01 -12.07
C GLU A 212 -10.93 -22.57 -13.53
N ASP A 213 -11.56 -23.42 -14.35
CA ASP A 213 -11.91 -23.08 -15.72
C ASP A 213 -12.99 -21.98 -15.79
N GLU A 214 -13.99 -22.03 -14.93
CA GLU A 214 -15.00 -20.97 -14.78
C GLU A 214 -14.36 -19.64 -14.34
N ARG A 215 -13.41 -19.69 -13.40
CA ARG A 215 -12.65 -18.51 -12.97
C ARG A 215 -11.83 -17.91 -14.13
N LYS A 216 -11.19 -18.75 -14.95
CA LYS A 216 -10.45 -18.29 -16.13
C LYS A 216 -11.37 -17.63 -17.15
N ASP A 217 -12.56 -18.20 -17.39
CA ASP A 217 -13.54 -17.61 -18.30
C ASP A 217 -14.07 -16.25 -17.78
N LEU A 218 -14.37 -16.16 -16.49
CA LEU A 218 -14.79 -14.90 -15.85
C LEU A 218 -13.71 -13.81 -15.96
N LEU A 219 -12.44 -14.14 -15.72
CA LEU A 219 -11.34 -13.20 -15.87
C LEU A 219 -11.18 -12.73 -17.32
N LYS A 220 -11.38 -13.62 -18.29
CA LYS A 220 -11.34 -13.28 -19.72
C LYS A 220 -12.48 -12.34 -20.10
N ARG A 221 -13.69 -12.56 -19.58
CA ARG A 221 -14.84 -11.67 -19.79
C ARG A 221 -14.63 -10.31 -19.14
N LEU A 222 -14.11 -10.27 -17.91
CA LEU A 222 -13.79 -9.02 -17.22
C LEU A 222 -12.77 -8.19 -17.99
N ARG A 223 -11.72 -8.83 -18.53
CA ARG A 223 -10.73 -8.15 -19.37
C ARG A 223 -11.37 -7.53 -20.62
N LYS A 224 -12.20 -8.29 -21.35
CA LYS A 224 -12.92 -7.79 -22.53
C LYS A 224 -13.86 -6.63 -22.19
N ASN A 225 -14.53 -6.70 -21.05
CA ASN A 225 -15.41 -5.61 -20.60
C ASN A 225 -14.60 -4.35 -20.25
N GLN A 226 -13.42 -4.50 -19.65
CA GLN A 226 -12.53 -3.37 -19.41
C GLN A 226 -12.06 -2.75 -20.73
N GLU A 227 -11.62 -3.56 -21.69
CA GLU A 227 -11.22 -3.09 -23.03
C GLU A 227 -12.35 -2.33 -23.74
N ALA A 228 -13.61 -2.78 -23.59
CA ALA A 228 -14.77 -2.11 -24.15
C ALA A 228 -15.09 -0.77 -23.46
N LEU A 229 -14.92 -0.69 -22.13
CA LEU A 229 -15.07 0.55 -21.37
C LEU A 229 -14.00 1.57 -21.77
N ASP A 230 -12.74 1.14 -21.89
CA ASP A 230 -11.63 2.00 -22.28
C ASP A 230 -11.84 2.55 -23.72
N ALA A 231 -12.36 1.71 -24.63
CA ALA A 231 -12.72 2.14 -25.98
C ALA A 231 -13.85 3.18 -26.00
N LEU A 232 -14.90 2.98 -25.20
CA LEU A 232 -16.00 3.93 -25.07
C LEU A 232 -15.54 5.26 -24.48
N GLU A 233 -14.69 5.24 -23.45
CA GLU A 233 -14.10 6.48 -22.92
C GLU A 233 -13.32 7.20 -24.01
N LEU A 234 -12.46 6.50 -24.75
CA LEU A 234 -11.65 7.10 -25.82
C LEU A 234 -12.51 7.73 -26.92
N GLU A 235 -13.59 7.08 -27.35
CA GLU A 235 -14.55 7.65 -28.31
C GLU A 235 -15.21 8.91 -27.76
N THR A 236 -15.61 8.89 -26.48
CA THR A 236 -16.26 10.03 -25.81
C THR A 236 -15.31 11.24 -25.75
N TRP A 237 -14.05 11.01 -25.35
CA TRP A 237 -13.02 12.05 -25.33
C TRP A 237 -12.73 12.59 -26.73
N SER A 238 -12.66 11.71 -27.74
CA SER A 238 -12.41 12.11 -29.13
C SER A 238 -13.55 12.98 -29.68
N MET A 239 -14.81 12.62 -29.43
CA MET A 239 -15.96 13.43 -29.81
C MET A 239 -15.94 14.79 -29.11
N GLN A 240 -15.59 14.84 -27.82
CA GLN A 240 -15.54 16.08 -27.07
C GLN A 240 -14.45 17.03 -27.58
N ILE A 241 -13.28 16.50 -27.94
CA ILE A 241 -12.21 17.27 -28.58
C ILE A 241 -12.68 17.84 -29.91
N LEU A 242 -13.31 17.02 -30.75
CA LEU A 242 -13.80 17.46 -32.06
C LEU A 242 -14.85 18.57 -31.94
N GLN A 243 -15.76 18.44 -30.96
CA GLN A 243 -16.76 19.45 -30.67
C GLN A 243 -16.13 20.76 -30.19
N GLN A 244 -15.11 20.71 -29.32
CA GLN A 244 -14.40 21.91 -28.88
C GLN A 244 -13.66 22.59 -30.04
N GLN A 245 -13.01 21.82 -30.93
CA GLN A 245 -12.34 22.37 -32.10
C GLN A 245 -13.32 23.10 -33.03
N GLU A 246 -14.51 22.54 -33.24
CA GLU A 246 -15.54 23.17 -34.07
C GLU A 246 -16.07 24.47 -33.44
N LEU A 247 -16.29 24.50 -32.12
CA LEU A 247 -16.69 25.72 -31.41
C LEU A 247 -15.65 26.83 -31.56
N VAL A 248 -14.36 26.51 -31.42
CA VAL A 248 -13.26 27.46 -31.63
C VAL A 248 -13.25 27.97 -33.08
N ARG A 249 -13.43 27.07 -34.05
CA ARG A 249 -13.47 27.42 -35.47
C ARG A 249 -14.62 28.39 -35.79
N VAL A 250 -15.81 28.13 -35.27
CA VAL A 250 -17.00 28.98 -35.47
C VAL A 250 -16.80 30.34 -34.79
N ALA A 251 -16.26 30.37 -33.57
CA ALA A 251 -15.97 31.60 -32.85
C ALA A 251 -14.95 32.47 -33.61
N GLN A 252 -13.89 31.86 -34.13
CA GLN A 252 -12.89 32.56 -34.96
C GLN A 252 -13.52 33.14 -36.22
N GLN A 253 -14.33 32.35 -36.94
CA GLN A 253 -15.00 32.81 -38.15
C GLN A 253 -15.96 33.98 -37.87
N ALA A 254 -16.66 33.97 -36.74
CA ALA A 254 -17.52 35.08 -36.33
C ALA A 254 -16.70 36.35 -36.02
N SER A 255 -15.58 36.21 -35.33
CA SER A 255 -14.65 37.30 -35.05
C SER A 255 -14.07 37.92 -36.34
N ASP A 256 -13.62 37.07 -37.28
CA ASP A 256 -13.06 37.51 -38.55
C ASP A 256 -14.09 38.26 -39.40
N LYS A 257 -15.35 37.79 -39.42
CA LYS A 257 -16.45 38.51 -40.07
C LYS A 257 -16.69 39.88 -39.45
N GLN A 258 -16.66 39.99 -38.11
CA GLN A 258 -16.80 41.28 -37.43
C GLN A 258 -15.65 42.23 -37.73
N LEU A 259 -14.43 41.72 -37.86
CA LEU A 259 -13.27 42.51 -38.26
C LEU A 259 -13.43 43.01 -39.69
N ALA A 260 -13.81 42.15 -40.62
CA ALA A 260 -14.04 42.52 -42.02
C ALA A 260 -15.12 43.61 -42.17
N MET A 261 -16.22 43.51 -41.42
CA MET A 261 -17.26 44.55 -41.42
C MET A 261 -16.72 45.90 -40.91
N ARG A 262 -15.89 45.91 -39.85
CA ARG A 262 -15.28 47.15 -39.34
C ARG A 262 -14.31 47.77 -40.34
N MET A 263 -13.47 46.96 -40.98
CA MET A 263 -12.54 47.46 -42.01
C MET A 263 -13.32 48.06 -43.21
N ALA A 264 -14.38 47.40 -43.67
CA ALA A 264 -15.20 47.92 -44.76
C ALA A 264 -15.89 49.25 -44.40
N GLN A 265 -16.38 49.38 -43.16
CA GLN A 265 -16.95 50.65 -42.66
C GLN A 265 -15.90 51.77 -42.59
N GLU A 266 -14.68 51.44 -42.17
CA GLU A 266 -13.57 52.39 -42.11
C GLU A 266 -13.14 52.85 -43.50
N GLU A 267 -13.04 51.93 -44.47
CA GLU A 267 -12.78 52.25 -45.88
C GLU A 267 -13.86 53.14 -46.48
N GLU A 268 -15.15 52.85 -46.23
CA GLU A 268 -16.26 53.68 -46.70
C GLU A 268 -16.19 55.10 -46.10
N MET A 269 -15.84 55.21 -44.82
CA MET A 269 -15.66 56.50 -44.14
C MET A 269 -14.50 57.30 -44.74
N GLN A 270 -13.36 56.65 -45.01
CA GLN A 270 -12.20 57.29 -45.66
C GLN A 270 -12.55 57.81 -47.06
N LEU A 271 -13.29 57.03 -47.85
CA LEU A 271 -13.75 57.45 -49.18
C LEU A 271 -14.70 58.66 -49.10
N ARG A 272 -15.62 58.69 -48.13
CA ARG A 272 -16.50 59.85 -47.92
C ARG A 272 -15.70 61.11 -47.56
N PHE A 273 -14.71 61.00 -46.67
CA PHE A 273 -13.83 62.13 -46.33
C PHE A 273 -13.05 62.64 -47.54
N LEU A 274 -12.53 61.74 -48.38
CA LEU A 274 -11.84 62.13 -49.62
C LEU A 274 -12.76 62.88 -50.59
N GLN A 275 -14.00 62.38 -50.78
CA GLN A 275 -14.98 63.06 -51.63
C GLN A 275 -15.38 64.44 -51.09
N GLU A 276 -15.55 64.59 -49.77
CA GLU A 276 -15.83 65.88 -49.14
C GLU A 276 -14.64 66.84 -49.30
N TYR A 277 -13.41 66.34 -49.16
CA TYR A 277 -12.20 67.12 -49.38
C TYR A 277 -12.06 67.59 -50.84
N GLU A 278 -12.29 66.72 -51.82
CA GLU A 278 -12.27 67.08 -53.25
C GLU A 278 -13.31 68.14 -53.59
N LYS A 279 -14.56 67.99 -53.10
CA LYS A 279 -15.60 69.02 -53.29
C LYS A 279 -15.23 70.36 -52.65
N SER A 280 -14.61 70.33 -51.48
CA SER A 280 -14.16 71.55 -50.78
C SER A 280 -13.02 72.27 -51.50
N GLN A 281 -12.23 71.55 -52.30
CA GLN A 281 -11.17 72.12 -53.15
C GLN A 281 -11.75 72.74 -54.44
N GLU A 282 -12.82 72.17 -55.01
CA GLU A 282 -13.52 72.73 -56.17
C GLU A 282 -14.32 74.00 -55.85
N GLU A 283 -14.72 74.21 -54.58
CA GLU A 283 -15.47 75.38 -54.12
C GLU A 283 -14.59 76.59 -53.69
N GLN A 284 -13.26 76.49 -53.79
CA GLN A 284 -12.35 77.66 -53.61
C GLN A 284 -12.01 78.30 -54.98
N PRO A 285 -12.37 79.57 -55.22
CA PRO A 285 -12.10 80.30 -56.47
C PRO A 285 -10.64 80.74 -56.65
#